data_AF-A0A932TAN7-F1
#
_entry.id   AF-A0A932TAN7-F1
#
_cell.length_a   1.000
_cell.length_b   1.000
_cell.length_c   1.000
_cell.angle_alpha   90.00
_cell.angle_beta   90.00
_cell.angle_gamma   90.00
#
_symmetry.space_group_name_H-M   'P 1'
#
loop_
_entity.id
_entity.type
_entity.pdbx_description
1 polymer ?
#
loop_
_entity_poly.entity_id
_entity_poly.type
_entity_poly.pdbx_seq_one_letter_code
_entity_poly.pdbx_strand_id
1 'polypeptide(L)'
;MFANETRPGPPAESLPVAEPLPLPIVPDWEEKLRRAEAAARLIDRHLDYEERGRRLSWRERLKPVGLCLEQRTQLLTDLYAITR
;
A
#
# COMPACT_ATOMS: atom_id res chain seq x y z
N MET A 1 -62.32 -6.87 10.54
CA MET A 1 -61.80 -7.42 9.27
C MET A 1 -61.33 -6.24 8.42
N PHE A 2 -60.02 -6.10 8.23
CA PHE A 2 -59.47 -5.22 7.21
C PHE A 2 -58.43 -6.05 6.45
N ALA A 3 -58.72 -6.33 5.17
CA ALA A 3 -57.82 -7.02 4.28
C ALA A 3 -56.64 -6.09 3.96
N ASN A 4 -55.44 -6.53 4.28
CA ASN A 4 -54.22 -5.82 3.93
C ASN A 4 -53.90 -6.19 2.47
N GLU A 5 -54.30 -5.34 1.53
CA GLU A 5 -54.00 -5.52 0.11
C GLU A 5 -52.53 -5.20 -0.16
N THR A 6 -51.71 -6.24 -0.28
CA THR A 6 -50.32 -6.12 -0.72
C THR A 6 -50.30 -5.68 -2.18
N ARG A 7 -50.07 -4.39 -2.44
CA ARG A 7 -49.84 -3.92 -3.81
C ARG A 7 -48.53 -4.54 -4.34
N PRO A 8 -48.51 -5.11 -5.55
CA PRO A 8 -47.25 -5.50 -6.17
C PRO A 8 -46.42 -4.24 -6.41
N GLY A 9 -45.20 -4.23 -5.89
CA GLY A 9 -44.22 -3.18 -6.19
C GLY A 9 -43.93 -3.14 -7.71
N PRO A 10 -43.41 -2.01 -8.22
CA PRO A 10 -43.01 -1.93 -9.62
C PRO A 10 -42.03 -3.07 -9.95
N PRO A 11 -42.06 -3.61 -11.19
CA PRO A 11 -41.13 -4.65 -11.59
C PRO A 11 -39.71 -4.16 -11.33
N ALA A 12 -38.90 -4.99 -10.66
CA ALA A 12 -37.51 -4.68 -10.42
C ALA A 12 -36.82 -4.49 -11.79
N GLU A 13 -36.55 -3.24 -12.16
CA GLU A 13 -35.72 -2.92 -13.29
C GLU A 13 -34.37 -3.58 -13.05
N SER A 14 -34.06 -4.62 -13.82
CA SER A 14 -32.77 -5.27 -13.79
C SER A 14 -31.73 -4.24 -14.21
N LEU A 15 -31.01 -3.69 -13.23
CA LEU A 15 -29.87 -2.83 -13.51
C LEU A 15 -28.96 -3.57 -14.50
N PRO A 16 -28.49 -2.92 -15.57
CA PRO A 16 -27.56 -3.56 -16.50
C PRO A 16 -26.36 -4.01 -15.68
N VAL A 17 -26.14 -5.34 -15.64
CA VAL A 17 -24.96 -5.93 -15.03
C VAL A 17 -23.78 -5.37 -15.82
N ALA A 18 -23.07 -4.41 -15.22
CA ALA A 18 -21.89 -3.83 -15.84
C ALA A 18 -20.93 -5.00 -16.13
N GLU A 19 -20.65 -5.22 -17.41
CA GLU A 19 -19.66 -6.22 -17.81
C GLU A 19 -18.35 -5.87 -17.07
N PRO A 20 -17.72 -6.84 -16.39
CA PRO A 20 -16.51 -6.58 -15.66
C PRO A 20 -15.46 -6.10 -16.65
N LEU A 21 -15.12 -4.81 -16.57
CA LEU A 21 -14.00 -4.24 -17.31
C LEU A 21 -12.78 -5.14 -17.06
N PRO A 22 -12.03 -5.54 -18.10
CA PRO A 22 -10.85 -6.37 -17.90
C PRO A 22 -9.93 -5.62 -16.94
N LEU A 23 -9.66 -6.22 -15.78
CA LEU A 23 -8.74 -5.64 -14.81
C LEU A 23 -7.39 -5.46 -15.51
N PRO A 24 -6.76 -4.28 -15.42
CA PRO A 24 -5.46 -4.06 -16.03
C PRO A 24 -4.46 -5.01 -15.37
N ILE A 25 -4.05 -6.05 -16.12
CA ILE A 25 -3.01 -6.97 -15.68
C ILE A 25 -1.69 -6.21 -15.77
N VAL A 26 -1.10 -5.93 -14.62
CA VAL A 26 0.21 -5.29 -14.57
C VAL A 26 1.25 -6.32 -15.04
N PRO A 27 1.99 -6.04 -16.13
CA PRO A 27 3.06 -6.93 -16.56
C PRO A 27 4.13 -7.01 -15.47
N ASP A 28 4.70 -8.20 -15.30
CA ASP A 28 5.76 -8.50 -14.33
C ASP A 28 5.38 -8.17 -12.87
N TRP A 29 4.10 -8.35 -12.53
CA TRP A 29 3.58 -8.08 -11.17
C TRP A 29 4.43 -8.73 -10.08
N GLU A 30 4.78 -10.01 -10.25
CA GLU A 30 5.58 -10.75 -9.27
C GLU A 30 6.96 -10.13 -9.06
N GLU A 31 7.63 -9.73 -10.13
CA GLU A 31 8.95 -9.10 -10.06
C GLU A 31 8.87 -7.71 -9.42
N LYS A 32 7.84 -6.93 -9.75
CA LYS A 32 7.57 -5.63 -9.12
C LYS A 32 7.31 -5.78 -7.63
N LEU A 33 6.51 -6.76 -7.24
CA LEU A 33 6.22 -7.06 -5.84
C LEU A 33 7.50 -7.47 -5.10
N ARG A 34 8.30 -8.38 -5.69
CA ARG A 34 9.58 -8.81 -5.12
C ARG A 34 10.54 -7.65 -4.89
N ARG A 35 10.66 -6.72 -5.86
CA ARG A 35 11.48 -5.50 -5.72
C ARG A 35 10.94 -4.56 -4.64
N ALA A 36 9.62 -4.37 -4.58
CA ALA A 36 8.97 -3.54 -3.58
C ALA A 36 9.18 -4.10 -2.16
N GLU A 37 9.04 -5.41 -1.97
CA GLU A 37 9.32 -6.08 -0.70
C GLU A 37 10.79 -5.94 -0.28
N ALA A 38 11.73 -6.07 -1.23
CA ALA A 38 13.14 -5.86 -0.95
C ALA A 38 13.42 -4.41 -0.51
N ALA A 39 12.81 -3.43 -1.18
CA ALA A 39 12.93 -2.01 -0.83
C ALA A 39 12.37 -1.71 0.57
N ALA A 40 11.19 -2.24 0.89
CA ALA A 40 10.57 -2.08 2.19
C ALA A 40 11.47 -2.61 3.32
N ARG A 41 12.04 -3.81 3.16
CA ARG A 41 12.96 -4.40 4.13
C ARG A 41 14.23 -3.57 4.36
N LEU A 42 14.76 -2.94 3.30
CA LEU A 42 15.92 -2.06 3.42
C LEU A 42 15.56 -0.77 4.17
N ILE A 43 14.43 -0.15 3.82
CA ILE A 43 13.94 1.05 4.50
C ILE A 43 13.73 0.76 5.99
N ASP A 44 13.01 -0.32 6.33
CA ASP A 44 12.77 -0.71 7.72
C ASP A 44 14.07 -0.92 8.48
N ARG A 45 15.06 -1.59 7.89
CA ARG A 45 16.37 -1.79 8.52
C ARG A 45 17.03 -0.46 8.87
N HIS A 46 17.03 0.50 7.94
CA HIS A 46 17.64 1.81 8.17
C HIS A 46 16.87 2.62 9.22
N LEU A 47 15.55 2.52 9.27
CA LEU A 47 14.70 3.20 10.25
C LEU A 47 14.77 2.58 11.67
N ASP A 48 14.93 1.26 11.76
CA ASP A 48 15.11 0.51 13.01
C ASP A 48 16.37 0.95 13.77
N TYR A 49 17.44 1.28 13.05
CA TYR A 49 18.66 1.81 13.66
C TYR A 49 18.41 3.14 14.38
N GLU A 50 17.61 4.02 13.77
CA GLU A 50 17.26 5.31 14.37
C GLU A 50 16.35 5.13 15.59
N GLU A 51 15.39 4.21 15.52
CA GLU A 51 14.50 3.92 16.65
C GLU A 51 15.27 3.36 17.86
N ARG A 52 16.27 2.52 17.65
CA ARG A 52 17.09 1.95 18.74
C ARG A 52 18.18 2.90 19.23
N GLY A 53 18.68 3.78 18.37
CA GLY A 53 19.78 4.70 18.68
C GLY A 53 19.37 6.03 19.31
N ARG A 54 18.11 6.46 19.12
CA ARG A 54 17.63 7.78 19.61
C ARG A 54 16.23 7.69 20.18
N ARG A 55 15.95 8.48 21.23
CA ARG A 55 14.57 8.73 21.69
C ARG A 55 13.88 9.71 20.75
N LEU A 56 13.36 9.20 19.64
CA LEU A 56 12.55 9.99 18.70
C LEU A 56 11.17 10.29 19.30
N SER A 57 10.64 11.47 19.02
CA SER A 57 9.24 11.75 19.32
C SER A 57 8.35 10.82 18.48
N TRP A 58 7.14 10.52 18.95
CA TRP A 58 6.17 9.69 18.22
C TRP A 58 5.96 10.16 16.76
N ARG A 59 6.05 11.46 16.49
CA ARG A 59 5.87 12.05 15.16
C ARG A 59 7.05 11.85 14.22
N GLU A 60 8.22 11.52 14.75
CA GLU A 60 9.48 11.36 14.02
C GLU A 60 9.93 9.90 13.90
N ARG A 61 9.28 8.98 14.63
CA ARG A 61 9.50 7.54 14.49
C ARG A 61 9.24 7.10 13.05
N LEU A 62 10.09 6.19 12.58
CA LEU A 62 9.99 5.55 11.26
C LEU A 62 9.98 6.54 10.09
N LYS A 63 10.67 7.68 10.23
CA LYS A 63 10.90 8.64 9.15
C LYS A 63 12.38 8.76 8.85
N PRO A 64 12.79 8.82 7.57
CA PRO A 64 14.18 8.98 7.18
C PRO A 64 14.75 10.37 7.53
N VAL A 65 13.92 11.28 8.06
CA VAL A 65 14.34 12.61 8.54
C VAL A 65 15.37 12.50 9.68
N GLY A 66 15.30 11.45 10.50
CA GLY A 66 16.24 11.21 11.60
C GLY A 66 17.62 10.72 11.15
N LEU A 67 17.71 10.10 9.98
CA LEU A 67 18.96 9.52 9.48
C LEU A 67 20.03 10.62 9.29
N CYS A 68 21.24 10.34 9.77
CA CYS A 68 22.41 11.17 9.49
C CYS A 68 22.78 11.11 8.00
N LEU A 69 23.66 12.02 7.55
CA LEU A 69 24.03 12.11 6.14
C LEU A 69 24.59 10.79 5.58
N GLU A 70 25.45 10.12 6.35
CA GLU A 70 26.05 8.84 5.97
C GLU A 70 24.99 7.73 5.81
N GLN A 71 24.09 7.59 6.78
CA GLN A 71 22.98 6.63 6.71
C GLN A 71 22.05 6.92 5.53
N ARG A 72 21.78 8.19 5.21
CA ARG A 72 20.98 8.56 4.03
C ARG A 72 21.66 8.16 2.73
N THR A 73 22.97 8.41 2.62
CA THR A 73 23.75 7.98 1.45
C THR A 73 23.75 6.46 1.32
N GLN A 74 23.90 5.73 2.43
CA GLN A 74 23.83 4.28 2.45
C GLN A 74 22.45 3.78 1.98
N LEU A 75 21.36 4.29 2.56
CA LEU A 75 19.99 3.95 2.17
C LEU A 75 19.74 4.20 0.68
N LEU A 76 20.14 5.37 0.15
CA LEU A 76 19.95 5.70 -1.26
C LEU A 76 20.76 4.76 -2.17
N THR A 77 21.97 4.42 -1.78
CA THR A 77 22.84 3.49 -2.53
C THR A 77 22.24 2.09 -2.55
N ASP A 78 21.77 1.60 -1.41
CA ASP A 78 21.12 0.28 -1.29
C ASP A 78 19.84 0.21 -2.13
N LEU A 79 18.99 1.26 -2.07
CA LEU A 79 17.77 1.36 -2.87
C LEU A 79 18.08 1.40 -4.38
N TYR A 80 19.12 2.13 -4.79
CA TYR A 80 19.54 2.18 -6.18
C TYR A 80 20.01 0.81 -6.69
N ALA A 81 20.73 0.06 -5.86
CA ALA A 81 21.24 -1.27 -6.22
C ALA A 81 20.12 -2.31 -6.49
N ILE A 82 18.96 -2.17 -5.84
CA ILE A 82 17.83 -3.12 -6.01
C ILE A 82 16.77 -2.65 -7.01
N THR A 83 16.81 -1.38 -7.43
CA THR A 83 15.84 -0.80 -8.37
C THR A 83 16.33 -0.83 -9.83
N ARG A 84 17.64 -1.04 -10.06
CA ARG A 84 18.18 -1.39 -11.38
C ARG A 84 18.10 -2.88 -11.64
#